data_AF-A0A3P6SGD6-F1
#
_entry.id   AF-A0A3P6SGD6-F1
#
_cell.length_a   1.000
_cell.length_b   1.000
_cell.length_c   1.000
_cell.angle_alpha   90.00
_cell.angle_beta   90.00
_cell.angle_gamma   90.00
#
_symmetry.space_group_name_H-M   'P 1'
#
loop_
_entity.id
_entity.type
_entity.pdbx_description
1 polymer ?
#
loop_
_entity_poly.entity_id
_entity_poly.type
_entity_poly.pdbx_seq_one_letter_code
_entity_poly.pdbx_strand_id
1 'polypeptide(L)'
;MEGLLYKWTNYINGWQLRYFSLRDGVLSYYNSEVEVGLGCKGAVKVAVCEVIVSPSDNCRLDILDPGTQRFYLRARTPLERQKWIIALGSCKAFLSSPDNFLTPEIRK
;
A
#
# COMPACT_ATOMS: atom_id res chain seq x y z
N MET A 1 2.40 8.74 1.89
CA MET A 1 1.03 8.54 2.44
C MET A 1 1.14 7.53 3.55
N GLU A 2 0.57 7.79 4.72
CA GLU A 2 0.72 6.91 5.88
C GLU A 2 -0.59 6.85 6.66
N GLY A 3 -0.85 5.74 7.34
CA GLY A 3 -2.04 5.59 8.15
C GLY A 3 -2.38 4.15 8.50
N LEU A 4 -3.42 3.99 9.31
CA LEU A 4 -3.87 2.69 9.81
C LEU A 4 -4.88 2.07 8.83
N LEU A 5 -4.67 0.80 8.49
CA LEU A 5 -5.61 -0.03 7.74
C LEU A 5 -5.80 -1.36 8.45
N TYR A 6 -7.00 -1.91 8.36
CA TYR A 6 -7.23 -3.29 8.78
C TYR A 6 -6.71 -4.22 7.70
N LYS A 7 -5.78 -5.11 8.06
CA LYS A 7 -5.28 -6.18 7.21
C LYS A 7 -5.88 -7.51 7.64
N TRP A 8 -6.40 -8.29 6.71
CA TRP A 8 -6.73 -9.68 7.00
C TRP A 8 -5.46 -10.49 7.22
N THR A 9 -5.42 -11.24 8.32
CA THR A 9 -4.26 -12.04 8.71
C THR A 9 -4.50 -13.52 8.49
N ASN A 10 -5.49 -14.12 9.16
CA ASN A 10 -5.92 -15.50 8.99
C ASN A 10 -7.34 -15.69 9.57
N TYR A 11 -7.91 -16.89 9.46
CA TYR A 11 -9.24 -17.19 10.03
C TYR A 11 -9.32 -17.06 11.56
N ILE A 12 -8.19 -17.21 12.26
CA ILE A 12 -8.13 -17.17 13.73
C ILE A 12 -8.10 -15.72 14.25
N ASN A 13 -7.26 -14.88 13.67
CA ASN A 13 -7.02 -13.50 14.09
C ASN A 13 -7.85 -12.48 13.30
N GLY A 14 -8.36 -12.86 12.13
CA GLY A 14 -9.22 -12.05 11.27
C GLY A 14 -8.57 -10.74 10.80
N TRP A 15 -9.35 -9.67 10.87
CA TRP A 15 -8.94 -8.30 10.54
C TRP A 15 -8.17 -7.68 11.68
N GLN A 16 -6.93 -7.28 11.42
CA GLN A 16 -6.04 -6.69 12.42
C GLN A 16 -5.61 -5.30 11.96
N LEU A 17 -5.65 -4.33 12.88
CA LEU A 17 -5.19 -2.98 12.57
C LEU A 17 -3.66 -2.99 12.42
N ARG A 18 -3.17 -2.46 11.31
CA ARG A 18 -1.74 -2.36 10.99
C ARG A 18 -1.46 -0.98 10.44
N TYR A 19 -0.26 -0.48 10.73
CA TYR A 19 0.19 0.79 10.18
C TYR A 19 0.79 0.56 8.81
N PHE A 20 0.33 1.32 7.82
CA PHE A 20 0.84 1.27 6.46
C PHE A 20 1.53 2.59 6.14
N SER A 21 2.68 2.49 5.47
CA SER A 21 3.43 3.63 4.97
C SER A 21 3.76 3.39 3.50
N LEU A 22 3.36 4.34 2.66
CA LEU A 22 3.69 4.40 1.25
C LEU A 22 4.75 5.48 1.04
N ARG A 23 5.97 5.05 0.73
CA ARG A 23 7.14 5.89 0.43
C ARG A 23 7.94 5.29 -0.72
N ASP A 24 8.45 6.15 -1.60
CA ASP A 24 9.37 5.76 -2.69
C ASP A 24 8.89 4.59 -3.56
N GLY A 25 7.58 4.51 -3.81
CA GLY A 25 7.01 3.43 -4.62
C GLY A 25 6.82 2.09 -3.90
N VAL A 26 7.09 2.05 -2.59
CA VAL A 26 6.97 0.86 -1.76
C VAL A 26 5.92 1.10 -0.68
N LEU A 27 4.94 0.21 -0.62
CA LEU A 27 3.97 0.14 0.46
C LEU A 27 4.45 -0.87 1.50
N SER A 28 4.87 -0.37 2.64
CA SER A 28 5.34 -1.16 3.79
C SER A 28 4.30 -1.17 4.90
N TYR A 29 4.21 -2.26 5.65
CA TYR A 29 3.35 -2.33 6.83
C TYR A 29 4.08 -2.79 8.10
N TYR A 30 3.56 -2.30 9.22
CA TYR A 30 4.10 -2.43 10.55
C TYR A 30 2.98 -2.80 11.53
N ASN A 31 3.35 -3.36 12.68
CA ASN A 31 2.39 -3.68 13.73
C ASN A 31 1.75 -2.39 14.30
N SER A 32 2.55 -1.36 14.54
CA SER A 32 2.13 -0.04 14.98
C SER A 32 3.02 1.06 14.40
N GLU A 33 2.59 2.31 14.52
CA GLU A 33 3.36 3.48 14.08
C GLU A 33 4.69 3.63 14.84
N VAL A 34 4.70 3.25 16.13
CA VAL A 34 5.90 3.34 16.98
C VAL A 34 6.94 2.28 16.58
N GLU A 35 6.49 1.16 16.01
CA GLU A 35 7.36 0.06 15.56
C GLU A 35 7.94 0.25 14.16
N VAL A 36 7.74 1.41 13.51
CA VAL A 36 8.34 1.69 12.19
C VAL A 36 9.87 1.56 12.22
N GLY A 37 10.50 1.89 13.36
CA GLY A 37 11.95 1.72 13.58
C GLY A 37 12.39 0.30 13.97
N LEU A 38 11.46 -0.60 14.32
CA LEU A 38 11.77 -1.96 14.75
C LEU A 38 11.80 -2.98 13.61
N GLY A 39 11.40 -2.55 12.41
CA GLY A 39 11.48 -3.35 11.19
C GLY A 39 10.11 -3.61 10.54
N CYS A 40 10.09 -3.62 9.22
CA CYS A 40 8.87 -3.87 8.44
C CYS A 40 8.45 -5.35 8.52
N LYS A 41 7.14 -5.60 8.63
CA LYS A 41 6.59 -6.98 8.60
C LYS A 41 6.39 -7.49 7.18
N GLY A 42 6.27 -6.57 6.23
CA GLY A 42 6.20 -6.85 4.81
C GLY A 42 6.13 -5.55 4.02
N ALA A 43 6.56 -5.63 2.78
CA ALA A 43 6.59 -4.52 1.85
C ALA A 43 6.22 -5.01 0.45
N VAL A 44 5.64 -4.12 -0.34
CA VAL A 44 5.21 -4.45 -1.70
C VAL A 44 5.46 -3.26 -2.64
N LYS A 45 5.93 -3.53 -3.86
CA LYS A 45 6.27 -2.48 -4.83
C LYS A 45 5.04 -2.07 -5.62
N VAL A 46 4.58 -0.84 -5.42
CA VAL A 46 3.34 -0.32 -6.02
C VAL A 46 3.37 -0.31 -7.56
N ALA A 47 4.57 -0.20 -8.16
CA ALA A 47 4.72 -0.25 -9.62
C ALA A 47 4.15 -1.53 -10.26
N VAL A 48 4.34 -2.68 -9.60
CA VAL A 48 3.93 -3.98 -10.12
C VAL A 48 2.62 -4.47 -9.50
N CYS A 49 2.19 -3.86 -8.39
CA CYS A 49 0.93 -4.20 -7.73
C CYS A 49 -0.30 -3.81 -8.54
N GLU A 50 -1.36 -4.59 -8.39
CA GLU A 50 -2.71 -4.25 -8.80
C GLU A 50 -3.56 -3.84 -7.58
N VAL A 51 -4.30 -2.74 -7.71
CA VAL A 51 -5.21 -2.25 -6.67
C VAL A 51 -6.63 -2.63 -7.05
N ILE A 52 -7.23 -3.54 -6.30
CA ILE A 52 -8.58 -4.05 -6.54
C ILE A 52 -9.54 -3.37 -5.56
N VAL A 53 -10.50 -2.62 -6.07
CA VAL A 53 -11.49 -1.92 -5.24
C VAL A 53 -12.80 -2.71 -5.24
N SER A 54 -13.36 -2.92 -4.04
CA SER A 54 -14.65 -3.61 -3.94
C SER A 54 -15.80 -2.66 -4.30
N PRO A 55 -16.70 -3.02 -5.24
CA PRO A 55 -17.87 -2.20 -5.58
C PRO A 55 -18.95 -2.24 -4.49
N SER A 56 -19.00 -3.31 -3.70
CA SER A 56 -20.04 -3.52 -2.68
C SER A 56 -19.63 -3.03 -1.28
N ASP A 57 -18.34 -3.02 -0.95
CA ASP A 57 -17.83 -2.53 0.34
C ASP A 57 -17.03 -1.26 0.13
N ASN A 58 -17.63 -0.14 0.55
CA ASN A 58 -17.06 1.21 0.42
C ASN A 58 -15.82 1.46 1.28
N CYS A 59 -15.41 0.52 2.13
CA CYS A 59 -14.20 0.59 2.94
C CYS A 59 -13.14 -0.42 2.50
N ARG A 60 -13.46 -1.39 1.65
CA ARG A 60 -12.55 -2.47 1.28
C ARG A 60 -11.73 -2.14 0.02
N LEU A 61 -10.43 -2.38 0.11
CA LEU A 61 -9.50 -2.39 -1.02
C LEU A 61 -8.54 -3.57 -0.86
N ASP A 62 -8.18 -4.22 -1.95
CA ASP A 62 -7.22 -5.30 -1.92
C ASP A 62 -6.03 -4.92 -2.79
N ILE A 63 -4.82 -5.30 -2.37
CA ILE A 63 -3.59 -5.07 -3.12
C ILE A 63 -3.06 -6.44 -3.52
N LEU A 64 -2.90 -6.66 -4.80
CA LEU A 64 -2.39 -7.90 -5.36
C LEU A 64 -0.99 -7.66 -5.91
N ASP A 65 0.00 -8.39 -5.39
CA ASP A 65 1.33 -8.45 -5.97
C ASP A 65 1.43 -9.69 -6.86
N PRO A 66 1.65 -9.53 -8.18
CA PRO A 66 1.77 -10.65 -9.09
C PRO A 66 2.94 -11.56 -8.69
N GLY A 67 2.62 -12.76 -8.19
CA GLY A 67 3.62 -13.78 -7.84
C GLY A 67 4.04 -13.84 -6.37
N THR A 68 3.66 -12.88 -5.52
CA THR A 68 3.98 -12.93 -4.09
C THR A 68 2.76 -13.25 -3.25
N GLN A 69 1.84 -12.29 -3.08
CA GLN A 69 0.71 -12.41 -2.17
C GLN A 69 -0.35 -11.34 -2.42
N ARG A 70 -1.56 -11.60 -1.92
CA ARG A 70 -2.65 -10.63 -1.86
C ARG A 70 -2.81 -10.09 -0.45
N PHE A 71 -2.81 -8.77 -0.33
CA PHE A 71 -3.21 -8.06 0.89
C PHE A 71 -4.68 -7.69 0.80
N TYR A 72 -5.49 -8.31 1.66
CA TYR A 72 -6.85 -7.86 1.88
C TYR A 72 -6.85 -6.74 2.90
N LEU A 73 -7.29 -5.55 2.50
CA LEU A 73 -7.24 -4.35 3.32
C LEU A 73 -8.63 -3.73 3.46
N ARG A 74 -8.83 -3.05 4.59
CA ARG A 74 -10.04 -2.28 4.85
C ARG A 74 -9.70 -1.00 5.58
N ALA A 75 -10.16 0.12 5.04
CA ALA A 75 -10.07 1.41 5.71
C ALA A 75 -11.14 1.53 6.81
N ARG A 76 -10.97 2.48 7.74
CA ARG A 76 -11.99 2.73 8.77
C ARG A 76 -13.17 3.48 8.17
N THR A 77 -12.91 4.32 7.18
CA THR A 77 -13.92 5.12 6.49
C THR A 77 -13.79 5.05 4.97
N PRO A 78 -14.89 5.28 4.21
CA PRO A 78 -14.81 5.37 2.75
C PRO A 78 -13.90 6.49 2.26
N LEU A 79 -13.82 7.59 3.02
CA LEU A 79 -12.93 8.70 2.70
C LEU A 79 -11.46 8.30 2.80
N GLU A 80 -11.07 7.59 3.86
CA GLU A 80 -9.72 7.04 3.98
C GLU A 80 -9.43 6.02 2.88
N ARG A 81 -10.39 5.14 2.54
CA ARG A 81 -10.26 4.24 1.39
C ARG A 81 -9.91 5.02 0.13
N GLN A 82 -10.66 6.08 -0.14
CA GLN A 82 -10.44 6.91 -1.33
C GLN A 82 -9.05 7.56 -1.32
N LYS A 83 -8.59 8.08 -0.18
CA LYS A 83 -7.24 8.64 -0.04
C LYS A 83 -6.16 7.60 -0.36
N TRP A 84 -6.33 6.36 0.11
CA TRP A 84 -5.40 5.26 -0.18
C TRP A 84 -5.41 4.87 -1.66
N ILE A 85 -6.58 4.76 -2.29
CA ILE A 85 -6.72 4.46 -3.72
C ILE A 85 -6.00 5.53 -4.55
N ILE A 86 -6.25 6.81 -4.27
CA ILE A 86 -5.62 7.93 -4.96
C ILE A 86 -4.10 7.88 -4.76
N ALA A 87 -3.62 7.73 -3.53
CA ALA A 87 -2.19 7.71 -3.25
C ALA A 87 -1.47 6.55 -3.97
N LEU A 88 -2.05 5.35 -3.97
CA LEU A 88 -1.50 4.19 -4.67
C LEU A 88 -1.53 4.40 -6.19
N GLY A 89 -2.64 4.90 -6.74
CA GLY A 89 -2.80 5.18 -8.16
C GLY A 89 -1.81 6.24 -8.66
N SER A 90 -1.69 7.36 -7.95
CA SER A 90 -0.73 8.42 -8.28
C SER A 90 0.71 7.93 -8.21
N CYS A 91 1.03 7.13 -7.18
CA CYS A 91 2.37 6.55 -7.03
C CYS A 91 2.68 5.58 -8.18
N LYS A 92 1.74 4.71 -8.54
CA LYS A 92 1.89 3.80 -9.69
C LYS A 92 2.08 4.56 -11.00
N ALA A 93 1.26 5.58 -11.25
CA ALA A 93 1.34 6.41 -12.44
C ALA A 93 2.72 7.08 -12.56
N PHE A 94 3.21 7.65 -11.46
CA PHE A 94 4.54 8.27 -11.39
C PHE A 94 5.68 7.29 -11.74
N LEU A 95 5.58 6.04 -11.27
CA LEU A 95 6.58 5.00 -11.55
C LEU A 95 6.47 4.43 -12.97
N SER A 96 5.29 4.47 -13.58
CA SER A 96 5.06 4.00 -14.95
C SER A 96 5.46 5.01 -16.02
N SER A 97 5.72 6.27 -15.67
CA SER A 97 6.18 7.26 -16.63
C SER A 97 7.56 6.90 -17.18
N PRO A 98 7.73 6.78 -18.51
CA PRO A 98 8.99 6.38 -19.15
C PRO A 98 10.15 7.38 -18.92
N ASP A 99 9.87 8.59 -18.43
CA ASP A 99 10.88 9.63 -18.15
C ASP A 99 11.78 9.35 -16.93
N ASN A 100 11.46 8.33 -16.10
CA ASN A 100 12.27 8.01 -14.92
C ASN A 100 13.41 7.00 -15.17
N PHE A 101 13.57 6.50 -16.40
CA PHE A 101 14.75 5.70 -16.79
C PHE A 101 15.91 6.54 -17.36
N LEU A 102 15.76 7.87 -17.43
CA LEU A 102 16.81 8.80 -17.83
C LEU A 102 17.09 9.79 -16.71
N THR A 103 17.81 9.36 -15.67
CA THR A 103 18.82 10.21 -14.97
C THR A 103 19.57 9.39 -13.91
N PRO A 104 20.66 8.69 -14.28
CA PRO A 104 21.89 8.77 -13.54
C PRO A 104 22.70 9.94 -14.09
N GLU A 105 23.22 10.81 -13.21
CA GLU A 105 24.18 11.88 -13.53
C GLU A 105 23.65 13.06 -14.37
N ILE A 106 23.36 14.18 -13.70
CA ILE A 106 24.04 15.48 -13.85
C ILE A 106 23.37 16.42 -12.84
N ARG A 107 23.93 16.48 -11.64
CA ARG A 107 23.97 17.72 -10.85
C ARG A 107 25.43 17.92 -10.48
N LYS A 108 26.14 18.68 -11.32
CA LYS A 108 27.28 19.49 -10.87
C LYS A 108 26.73 20.71 -10.15
#